data_AF-A0A9P7ICF9-F1
#
_entry.id   AF-A0A9P7ICF9-F1
#
_cell.length_a   1.000
_cell.length_b   1.000
_cell.length_c   1.000
_cell.angle_alpha   90.00
_cell.angle_beta   90.00
_cell.angle_gamma   90.00
#
_symmetry.space_group_name_H-M   'P 1'
#
loop_
_entity.id
_entity.type
_entity.pdbx_description
1 polymer ?
#
loop_
_entity_poly.entity_id
_entity_poly.type
_entity_poly.pdbx_seq_one_letter_code
_entity_poly.pdbx_strand_id
1 'polypeptide(L)'
;MVLFRFLAFLSYCSVALALTYKGVDWSSVLLEEQKGVQYTAGGSAQPLEKILAANGVNSVRQRVWVNPSNGDYNLDYNLKLAKRAKAAGLSVYLTLHFSDTWADPGHQAIPSGWPTDIDNLAWRLYNYTQQVSNAFQSAGVPPAIISIGNEITAGLLFPTGSTKSYYNIGRLLNSAAYGIKDSSISPKPKIMIHLDKG
;
A
#
# COMPACT_ATOMS: atom_id res chain seq x y z
N MET A 1 54.13 -13.98 40.30
CA MET A 1 53.49 -13.97 38.97
C MET A 1 52.29 -14.90 39.02
N VAL A 2 51.11 -14.38 39.39
CA VAL A 2 49.86 -15.17 39.46
C VAL A 2 48.82 -14.43 38.64
N LEU A 3 48.25 -15.15 37.69
CA LEU A 3 47.52 -14.69 36.51
C LEU A 3 46.07 -14.35 36.87
N PHE A 4 45.65 -13.10 36.69
CA PHE A 4 44.24 -12.69 36.77
C PHE A 4 43.48 -13.23 35.55
N ARG A 5 42.53 -14.15 35.76
CA ARG A 5 41.57 -14.56 34.72
C ARG A 5 40.41 -13.57 34.69
N PHE A 6 40.36 -12.71 33.68
CA PHE A 6 39.14 -11.98 33.31
C PHE A 6 38.19 -12.94 32.59
N LEU A 7 37.04 -13.25 33.21
CA LEU A 7 35.92 -13.85 32.49
C LEU A 7 35.20 -12.74 31.72
N ALA A 8 35.32 -12.74 30.40
CA ALA A 8 34.47 -11.93 29.54
C ALA A 8 33.09 -12.60 29.43
N PHE A 9 32.07 -12.01 30.07
CA PHE A 9 30.68 -12.36 29.79
C PHE A 9 30.32 -11.82 28.41
N LEU A 10 30.30 -12.68 27.39
CA LEU A 10 29.60 -12.36 26.15
C LEU A 10 28.11 -12.39 26.43
N SER A 11 27.50 -11.21 26.57
CA SER A 11 26.06 -11.06 26.48
C SER A 11 25.64 -11.41 25.06
N TYR A 12 25.07 -12.60 24.86
CA TYR A 12 24.30 -12.90 23.66
C TYR A 12 23.10 -11.97 23.64
N CYS A 13 23.21 -10.87 22.89
CA CYS A 13 22.06 -10.06 22.56
C CYS A 13 21.19 -10.92 21.64
N SER A 14 20.13 -11.52 22.19
CA SER A 14 19.09 -12.16 21.42
C SER A 14 18.60 -11.14 20.39
N VAL A 15 18.88 -11.37 19.12
CA VAL A 15 18.25 -10.58 18.05
C VAL A 15 16.78 -10.98 18.09
N ALA A 16 15.98 -10.26 18.86
CA ALA A 16 14.54 -10.43 18.85
C ALA A 16 14.07 -10.18 17.41
N LEU A 17 13.49 -11.20 16.77
CA LEU A 17 12.88 -11.11 15.45
C LEU A 17 11.62 -10.23 15.55
N ALA A 18 11.80 -8.92 15.68
CA ALA A 18 10.72 -7.95 15.73
C ALA A 18 10.19 -7.65 14.32
N LEU A 19 8.91 -7.27 14.24
CA LEU A 19 8.28 -6.91 12.96
C LEU A 19 8.96 -5.69 12.33
N THR A 20 9.39 -5.83 11.07
CA THR A 20 9.94 -4.71 10.28
C THR A 20 8.90 -3.62 10.05
N TYR A 21 7.68 -4.00 9.67
CA TYR A 21 6.56 -3.08 9.46
C TYR A 21 5.53 -3.26 10.57
N LYS A 22 5.31 -2.22 11.35
CA LYS A 22 4.29 -2.13 12.41
C LYS A 22 3.33 -1.04 11.97
N GLY A 23 2.23 -1.44 11.37
CA GLY A 23 1.38 -0.53 10.63
C GLY A 23 -0.10 -0.65 10.93
N VAL A 24 -0.81 0.35 10.43
CA VAL A 24 -2.28 0.42 10.41
C VAL A 24 -2.73 0.83 9.01
N ASP A 25 -3.93 0.44 8.60
CA ASP A 25 -4.62 1.14 7.52
C ASP A 25 -5.33 2.36 8.09
N TRP A 26 -5.06 3.51 7.51
CA TRP A 26 -5.58 4.80 7.98
C TRP A 26 -6.30 5.57 6.88
N SER A 27 -6.70 4.89 5.81
CA SER A 27 -7.09 5.59 4.58
C SER A 27 -8.31 6.49 4.73
N SER A 28 -9.18 6.28 5.73
CA SER A 28 -10.37 7.11 5.97
C SER A 28 -10.07 8.46 6.62
N VAL A 29 -8.84 8.72 7.10
CA VAL A 29 -8.57 9.86 8.00
C VAL A 29 -9.02 11.22 7.44
N LEU A 30 -8.80 11.52 6.15
CA LEU A 30 -9.20 12.81 5.59
C LEU A 30 -10.73 12.94 5.55
N LEU A 31 -11.45 11.84 5.32
CA LEU A 31 -12.92 11.83 5.32
C LEU A 31 -13.48 12.01 6.73
N GLU A 32 -12.88 11.36 7.72
CA GLU A 32 -13.30 11.51 9.12
C GLU A 32 -13.04 12.94 9.61
N GLU A 33 -11.87 13.50 9.32
CA GLU A 33 -11.55 14.90 9.65
C GLU A 33 -12.49 15.88 8.94
N GLN A 34 -12.85 15.63 7.67
CA GLN A 34 -13.84 16.44 6.95
C GLN A 34 -15.22 16.39 7.61
N LYS A 35 -15.57 15.30 8.30
CA LYS A 35 -16.79 15.16 9.10
C LYS A 35 -16.66 15.74 10.51
N GLY A 36 -15.54 16.39 10.83
CA GLY A 36 -15.30 17.04 12.13
C GLY A 36 -14.69 16.14 13.19
N VAL A 37 -14.28 14.91 12.86
CA VAL A 37 -13.60 14.03 13.81
C VAL A 37 -12.27 14.66 14.23
N GLN A 38 -12.01 14.67 15.53
CA GLN A 38 -10.76 15.09 16.13
C GLN A 38 -10.14 13.90 16.88
N TYR A 39 -8.91 13.55 16.53
CA TYR A 39 -8.17 12.49 17.22
C TYR A 39 -7.42 13.05 18.42
N THR A 40 -7.36 12.28 19.51
CA THR A 40 -6.65 12.69 20.72
C THR A 40 -5.83 11.54 21.29
N ALA A 41 -4.71 11.87 21.92
CA ALA A 41 -3.96 10.99 22.82
C ALA A 41 -3.65 11.79 24.09
N GLY A 42 -4.19 11.38 25.24
CA GLY A 42 -4.11 12.17 26.47
C GLY A 42 -5.03 13.39 26.49
N GLY A 43 -6.13 13.37 25.72
CA GLY A 43 -7.20 14.38 25.79
C GLY A 43 -6.97 15.66 24.97
N SER A 44 -5.79 15.84 24.36
CA SER A 44 -5.49 16.97 23.47
C SER A 44 -5.57 16.55 22.00
N ALA A 45 -6.20 17.38 21.16
CA ALA A 45 -6.34 17.13 19.74
C ALA A 45 -4.99 17.17 19.00
N GLN A 46 -4.73 16.16 18.17
CA GLN A 46 -3.50 16.05 17.37
C GLN A 46 -3.80 15.39 16.02
N PRO A 47 -3.02 15.70 14.96
CA PRO A 47 -3.09 14.95 13.71
C PRO A 47 -2.84 13.45 13.96
N LEU A 48 -3.69 12.59 13.38
CA LEU A 48 -3.65 11.14 13.63
C LEU A 48 -2.27 10.54 13.37
N GLU A 49 -1.57 10.95 12.31
CA GLU A 49 -0.21 10.50 11.97
C GLU A 49 0.79 10.72 13.10
N LYS A 50 0.66 11.80 13.87
CA LYS A 50 1.56 12.08 15.00
C LYS A 50 1.25 11.16 16.17
N ILE A 51 -0.03 10.91 16.44
CA ILE A 51 -0.47 9.96 17.46
C ILE A 51 0.06 8.56 17.10
N LEU A 52 -0.13 8.12 15.85
CA LEU A 52 0.34 6.81 15.38
C LEU A 52 1.86 6.67 15.53
N ALA A 53 2.64 7.65 15.04
CA ALA A 53 4.10 7.63 15.13
C ALA A 53 4.57 7.60 16.60
N ALA A 54 3.97 8.40 17.48
CA ALA A 54 4.30 8.43 18.91
C ALA A 54 3.99 7.10 19.62
N ASN A 55 3.05 6.31 19.09
CA ASN A 55 2.68 4.99 19.61
C ASN A 55 3.38 3.83 18.88
N GLY A 56 4.46 4.11 18.16
CA GLY A 56 5.37 3.10 17.62
C GLY A 56 4.98 2.50 16.27
N VAL A 57 3.93 3.04 15.62
CA VAL A 57 3.63 2.78 14.21
C VAL A 57 4.77 3.34 13.35
N ASN A 58 5.24 2.57 12.38
CA ASN A 58 6.30 2.99 11.45
C ASN A 58 5.88 2.94 9.98
N SER A 59 4.71 2.41 9.66
CA SER A 59 4.18 2.34 8.31
C SER A 59 2.67 2.51 8.30
N VAL A 60 2.13 3.15 7.27
CA VAL A 60 0.68 3.30 7.09
C VAL A 60 0.24 2.74 5.76
N ARG A 61 -0.84 1.96 5.77
CA ARG A 61 -1.47 1.40 4.58
C ARG A 61 -2.54 2.35 4.04
N GLN A 62 -2.59 2.47 2.72
CA GLN A 62 -3.50 3.36 1.99
C GLN A 62 -4.16 2.62 0.82
N ARG A 63 -5.50 2.56 0.80
CA ARG A 63 -6.26 2.02 -0.34
C ARG A 63 -6.39 3.06 -1.45
N VAL A 64 -6.17 2.61 -2.70
CA VAL A 64 -6.30 3.43 -3.90
C VAL A 64 -7.36 2.84 -4.82
N TRP A 65 -8.36 3.66 -5.13
CA TRP A 65 -9.37 3.40 -6.14
C TRP A 65 -9.03 4.16 -7.43
N VAL A 66 -9.53 3.67 -8.56
CA VAL A 66 -9.18 4.21 -9.88
C VAL A 66 -9.95 5.50 -10.16
N ASN A 67 -11.27 5.41 -10.36
CA ASN A 67 -12.14 6.54 -10.68
C ASN A 67 -13.41 6.56 -9.79
N PRO A 68 -13.28 6.67 -8.46
CA PRO A 68 -14.44 6.78 -7.59
C PRO A 68 -15.21 8.07 -7.86
N SER A 69 -16.54 7.97 -7.94
CA SER A 69 -17.40 9.10 -8.38
C SER A 69 -17.33 10.33 -7.49
N ASN A 70 -17.02 10.15 -6.20
CA ASN A 70 -16.88 11.24 -5.22
C ASN A 70 -15.41 11.66 -4.99
N GLY A 71 -14.45 11.02 -5.65
CA GLY A 71 -13.02 11.30 -5.49
C GLY A 71 -12.36 10.71 -4.24
N ASP A 72 -13.11 10.05 -3.36
CA ASP A 72 -12.57 9.44 -2.15
C ASP A 72 -11.60 8.31 -2.50
N TYR A 73 -10.43 8.27 -1.84
CA TYR A 73 -9.41 7.23 -2.06
C TYR A 73 -8.83 7.18 -3.48
N ASN A 74 -9.05 8.20 -4.33
CA ASN A 74 -8.36 8.29 -5.61
C ASN A 74 -6.86 8.63 -5.43
N LEU A 75 -6.14 8.82 -6.54
CA LEU A 75 -4.72 9.17 -6.51
C LEU A 75 -4.44 10.47 -5.74
N ASP A 76 -5.20 11.54 -6.01
CA ASP A 76 -4.98 12.84 -5.37
C ASP A 76 -5.25 12.81 -3.86
N TYR A 77 -6.30 12.09 -3.45
CA TYR A 77 -6.59 11.83 -2.04
C TYR A 77 -5.39 11.15 -1.35
N ASN A 78 -4.86 10.08 -1.97
CA ASN A 78 -3.76 9.32 -1.39
C ASN A 78 -2.43 10.08 -1.42
N LEU A 79 -2.17 10.92 -2.43
CA LEU A 79 -0.98 11.78 -2.43
C LEU A 79 -1.00 12.81 -1.29
N LYS A 80 -2.17 13.40 -0.99
CA LYS A 80 -2.34 14.29 0.19
C LYS A 80 -2.04 13.54 1.48
N LEU A 81 -2.60 12.34 1.60
CA LEU A 81 -2.44 11.51 2.79
C LEU A 81 -1.00 11.00 2.97
N ALA A 82 -0.35 10.56 1.90
CA ALA A 82 1.05 10.12 1.90
C ALA A 82 2.04 11.23 2.28
N LYS A 83 1.79 12.48 1.88
CA LYS A 83 2.61 13.63 2.31
C LYS A 83 2.55 13.82 3.83
N ARG A 84 1.38 13.64 4.44
CA ARG A 84 1.22 13.66 5.91
C ARG A 84 1.99 12.53 6.57
N ALA A 85 1.88 11.31 6.05
CA ALA A 85 2.65 10.16 6.54
C ALA A 85 4.17 10.43 6.52
N LYS A 86 4.69 10.91 5.39
CA LYS A 86 6.12 11.25 5.25
C LYS A 86 6.55 12.33 6.23
N ALA A 87 5.74 13.37 6.42
CA ALA A 87 6.06 14.43 7.38
C ALA A 87 6.13 13.93 8.83
N ALA A 88 5.40 12.85 9.16
CA ALA A 88 5.46 12.17 10.46
C ALA A 88 6.53 11.07 10.54
N GLY A 89 7.34 10.87 9.50
CA GLY A 89 8.38 9.83 9.46
C GLY A 89 7.85 8.40 9.24
N LEU A 90 6.62 8.25 8.75
CA LEU A 90 5.98 6.95 8.49
C LEU A 90 6.24 6.52 7.03
N SER A 91 6.57 5.25 6.81
CA SER A 91 6.56 4.70 5.46
C SER A 91 5.14 4.48 4.93
N VAL A 92 4.98 4.41 3.61
CA VAL A 92 3.68 4.17 2.97
C VAL A 92 3.64 2.76 2.38
N TYR A 93 2.57 2.03 2.66
CA TYR A 93 2.13 0.83 1.93
C TYR A 93 0.91 1.20 1.09
N LEU A 94 1.06 1.25 -0.23
CA LEU A 94 -0.03 1.51 -1.15
C LEU A 94 -0.73 0.20 -1.54
N THR A 95 -2.06 0.15 -1.46
CA THR A 95 -2.86 -0.96 -1.97
C THR A 95 -3.68 -0.50 -3.15
N LEU A 96 -3.32 -0.96 -4.35
CA LEU A 96 -4.07 -0.68 -5.56
C LEU A 96 -5.21 -1.67 -5.66
N HIS A 97 -6.46 -1.20 -5.53
CA HIS A 97 -7.63 -2.08 -5.65
C HIS A 97 -7.90 -2.51 -7.09
N PHE A 98 -7.42 -1.72 -8.07
CA PHE A 98 -7.76 -1.88 -9.48
C PHE A 98 -9.28 -1.95 -9.72
N SER A 99 -10.03 -1.17 -8.95
CA SER A 99 -11.47 -0.97 -9.09
C SER A 99 -11.81 0.49 -8.74
N ASP A 100 -12.99 0.95 -9.14
CA ASP A 100 -13.51 2.27 -8.75
C ASP A 100 -14.09 2.28 -7.33
N THR A 101 -14.16 1.11 -6.69
CA THR A 101 -14.74 0.90 -5.36
C THR A 101 -13.98 -0.21 -4.62
N TRP A 102 -14.56 -0.70 -3.54
CA TRP A 102 -14.07 -1.87 -2.82
C TRP A 102 -13.80 -3.05 -3.76
N ALA A 103 -12.64 -3.66 -3.55
CA ALA A 103 -12.22 -4.88 -4.23
C ALA A 103 -11.91 -5.92 -3.15
N ASP A 104 -12.54 -7.08 -3.23
CA ASP A 104 -12.51 -8.17 -2.26
C ASP A 104 -12.75 -9.51 -3.02
N PRO A 105 -12.76 -10.68 -2.37
CA PRO A 105 -12.96 -11.95 -3.08
C PRO A 105 -14.31 -12.07 -3.82
N GLY A 106 -15.34 -11.33 -3.39
CA GLY A 106 -16.65 -11.28 -4.05
C GLY A 106 -16.75 -10.20 -5.13
N HIS A 107 -15.95 -9.14 -5.04
CA HIS A 107 -16.05 -7.95 -5.89
C HIS A 107 -14.68 -7.57 -6.45
N GLN A 108 -14.51 -7.66 -7.78
CA GLN A 108 -13.27 -7.26 -8.46
C GLN A 108 -13.59 -6.51 -9.76
N ALA A 109 -14.60 -5.63 -9.73
CA ALA A 109 -15.11 -5.00 -10.94
C ALA A 109 -14.03 -4.19 -11.69
N ILE A 110 -13.91 -4.41 -13.00
CA ILE A 110 -13.07 -3.60 -13.88
C ILE A 110 -13.48 -2.13 -13.75
N PRO A 111 -12.52 -1.19 -13.58
CA PRO A 111 -12.81 0.24 -13.54
C PRO A 111 -13.57 0.71 -14.77
N SER A 112 -14.45 1.68 -14.60
CA SER A 112 -15.23 2.27 -15.68
C SER A 112 -14.31 2.79 -16.80
N GLY A 113 -14.66 2.45 -18.05
CA GLY A 113 -13.91 2.83 -19.24
C GLY A 113 -12.65 2.01 -19.52
N TRP A 114 -12.30 1.03 -18.68
CA TRP A 114 -11.21 0.10 -19.02
C TRP A 114 -11.68 -0.97 -20.00
N PRO A 115 -10.80 -1.47 -20.89
CA PRO A 115 -11.12 -2.56 -21.80
C PRO A 115 -11.35 -3.87 -21.05
N THR A 116 -12.05 -4.82 -21.67
CA THR A 116 -12.32 -6.14 -21.08
C THR A 116 -11.56 -7.27 -21.76
N ASP A 117 -11.00 -7.07 -22.95
CA ASP A 117 -10.09 -8.04 -23.55
C ASP A 117 -8.74 -8.07 -22.83
N ILE A 118 -8.13 -9.25 -22.76
CA ILE A 118 -6.94 -9.48 -21.93
C ILE A 118 -5.73 -8.64 -22.36
N ASP A 119 -5.54 -8.40 -23.65
CA ASP A 119 -4.36 -7.71 -24.17
C ASP A 119 -4.41 -6.22 -23.80
N ASN A 120 -5.52 -5.55 -24.11
CA ASN A 120 -5.69 -4.14 -23.80
C ASN A 120 -5.86 -3.91 -22.30
N LEU A 121 -6.49 -4.84 -21.56
CA LEU A 121 -6.63 -4.73 -20.10
C LEU A 121 -5.28 -4.84 -19.40
N ALA A 122 -4.43 -5.78 -19.81
CA ALA A 122 -3.07 -5.90 -19.30
C ALA A 122 -2.25 -4.62 -19.57
N TRP A 123 -2.35 -4.07 -20.79
CA TRP A 123 -1.68 -2.81 -21.12
C TRP A 123 -2.23 -1.61 -20.33
N ARG A 124 -3.55 -1.53 -20.14
CA ARG A 124 -4.18 -0.49 -19.33
C ARG A 124 -3.72 -0.56 -17.88
N LEU A 125 -3.66 -1.76 -17.32
CA LEU A 125 -3.21 -2.02 -15.95
C LEU A 125 -1.73 -1.65 -15.75
N TYR A 126 -0.87 -2.00 -16.71
CA TYR A 126 0.54 -1.56 -16.73
C TYR A 126 0.64 -0.03 -16.68
N ASN A 127 -0.04 0.67 -17.58
CA ASN A 127 0.01 2.14 -17.67
C ASN A 127 -0.52 2.81 -16.40
N TYR A 128 -1.64 2.33 -15.86
CA TYR A 128 -2.19 2.86 -14.60
C TYR A 128 -1.20 2.68 -13.44
N THR A 129 -0.60 1.49 -13.32
CA THR A 129 0.33 1.20 -12.22
C THR A 129 1.61 2.04 -12.35
N GLN A 130 2.11 2.25 -13.57
CA GLN A 130 3.24 3.13 -13.84
C GLN A 130 2.90 4.60 -13.52
N GLN A 131 1.73 5.09 -13.94
CA GLN A 131 1.27 6.44 -13.66
C GLN A 131 1.19 6.73 -12.16
N VAL A 132 0.57 5.83 -11.38
CA VAL A 132 0.47 5.96 -9.92
C VAL A 132 1.87 5.97 -9.30
N SER A 133 2.74 5.04 -9.69
CA SER A 133 4.11 4.96 -9.16
C SER A 133 4.92 6.24 -9.44
N ASN A 134 4.83 6.77 -10.67
CA ASN A 134 5.47 8.02 -11.07
C ASN A 134 4.91 9.22 -10.30
N ALA A 135 3.60 9.27 -10.05
CA ALA A 135 2.99 10.35 -9.29
C ALA A 135 3.49 10.40 -7.84
N PHE A 136 3.62 9.24 -7.18
CA PHE A 136 4.20 9.15 -5.84
C PHE A 136 5.69 9.53 -5.82
N GLN A 137 6.46 9.14 -6.84
CA GLN A 137 7.85 9.59 -7.00
C GLN A 137 7.94 11.11 -7.11
N SER A 138 7.16 11.72 -8.00
CA SER A 138 7.15 13.17 -8.23
C SER A 138 6.67 13.95 -7.00
N ALA A 139 5.78 13.38 -6.21
CA ALA A 139 5.37 13.94 -4.93
C ALA A 139 6.42 13.75 -3.81
N GLY A 140 7.53 13.08 -4.09
CA GLY A 140 8.63 12.82 -3.17
C GLY A 140 8.27 11.80 -2.08
N VAL A 141 7.27 10.95 -2.29
CA VAL A 141 6.77 9.97 -1.30
C VAL A 141 6.79 8.55 -1.87
N PRO A 142 7.95 8.01 -2.29
CA PRO A 142 8.01 6.65 -2.82
C PRO A 142 7.51 5.64 -1.75
N PRO A 143 6.46 4.84 -2.00
CA PRO A 143 5.99 3.84 -1.05
C PRO A 143 7.06 2.78 -0.78
N ALA A 144 7.05 2.20 0.43
CA ALA A 144 7.90 1.05 0.76
C ALA A 144 7.33 -0.25 0.20
N ILE A 145 6.00 -0.35 0.11
CA ILE A 145 5.27 -1.51 -0.41
C ILE A 145 4.18 -1.01 -1.36
N ILE A 146 3.99 -1.70 -2.48
CA ILE A 146 2.80 -1.57 -3.32
C ILE A 146 2.21 -2.97 -3.50
N SER A 147 0.95 -3.18 -3.11
CA SER A 147 0.21 -4.38 -3.51
C SER A 147 -0.49 -4.16 -4.84
N ILE A 148 -0.34 -5.16 -5.72
CA ILE A 148 -0.94 -5.20 -7.05
C ILE A 148 -2.27 -5.95 -6.97
N GLY A 149 -3.24 -5.33 -6.31
CA GLY A 149 -4.55 -5.89 -6.01
C GLY A 149 -4.84 -5.93 -4.51
N ASN A 150 -6.13 -6.00 -4.16
CA ASN A 150 -6.61 -6.25 -2.81
C ASN A 150 -7.36 -7.59 -2.75
N GLU A 151 -6.93 -8.49 -1.86
CA GLU A 151 -7.61 -9.76 -1.58
C GLU A 151 -7.99 -10.54 -2.85
N ILE A 152 -7.02 -10.73 -3.74
CA ILE A 152 -7.24 -11.25 -5.10
C ILE A 152 -7.37 -12.76 -5.16
N THR A 153 -7.87 -13.39 -4.09
CA THR A 153 -8.01 -14.86 -3.97
C THR A 153 -8.92 -15.45 -5.03
N ALA A 154 -9.96 -14.70 -5.42
CA ALA A 154 -10.84 -15.05 -6.53
C ALA A 154 -10.36 -14.49 -7.89
N GLY A 155 -9.17 -13.90 -7.94
CA GLY A 155 -8.64 -13.14 -9.07
C GLY A 155 -8.82 -11.63 -8.92
N LEU A 156 -8.74 -10.91 -10.03
CA LEU A 156 -8.89 -9.45 -10.11
C LEU A 156 -9.51 -9.05 -11.45
N LEU A 157 -10.06 -7.84 -11.56
CA LEU A 157 -10.56 -7.29 -12.84
C LEU A 157 -11.53 -8.25 -13.55
N PHE A 158 -12.64 -8.56 -12.89
CA PHE A 158 -13.67 -9.47 -13.38
C PHE A 158 -14.44 -8.89 -14.57
N PRO A 159 -14.84 -9.75 -15.53
CA PRO A 159 -14.69 -11.22 -15.53
C PRO A 159 -13.31 -11.71 -16.02
N THR A 160 -12.53 -10.84 -16.65
CA THR A 160 -11.33 -11.18 -17.42
C THR A 160 -10.25 -11.85 -16.59
N GLY A 161 -9.95 -11.32 -15.40
CA GLY A 161 -8.97 -11.91 -14.48
C GLY A 161 -9.58 -12.74 -13.35
N SER A 162 -10.73 -13.39 -13.57
CA SER A 162 -11.29 -14.35 -12.61
C SER A 162 -10.51 -15.67 -12.57
N THR A 163 -10.69 -16.46 -11.52
CA THR A 163 -10.11 -17.82 -11.36
C THR A 163 -10.55 -18.84 -12.42
N LYS A 164 -11.47 -18.48 -13.33
CA LYS A 164 -11.73 -19.25 -14.55
C LYS A 164 -10.54 -19.23 -15.52
N SER A 165 -9.61 -18.28 -15.40
CA SER A 165 -8.38 -18.20 -16.18
C SER A 165 -7.20 -17.69 -15.34
N TYR A 166 -6.44 -18.61 -14.75
CA TYR A 166 -5.18 -18.26 -14.07
C TYR A 166 -4.11 -17.70 -15.02
N TYR A 167 -4.19 -18.02 -16.32
CA TYR A 167 -3.36 -17.38 -17.34
C TYR A 167 -3.60 -15.86 -17.37
N ASN A 168 -4.87 -15.43 -17.39
CA ASN A 168 -5.20 -14.01 -17.37
C ASN A 168 -4.74 -13.35 -16.07
N ILE A 169 -4.94 -13.99 -14.92
CA ILE A 169 -4.44 -13.48 -13.62
C ILE A 169 -2.93 -13.27 -13.67
N GLY A 170 -2.16 -14.27 -14.08
CA GLY A 170 -0.70 -14.19 -14.18
C GLY A 170 -0.25 -13.07 -15.12
N ARG A 171 -0.94 -12.91 -16.26
CA ARG A 171 -0.65 -11.84 -17.22
C ARG A 171 -0.92 -10.45 -16.66
N LEU A 172 -2.07 -10.26 -15.99
CA LEU A 172 -2.42 -8.99 -15.35
C LEU A 172 -1.44 -8.63 -14.23
N LEU A 173 -1.10 -9.58 -13.35
CA LEU A 173 -0.14 -9.36 -12.27
C LEU A 173 1.26 -9.04 -12.80
N ASN A 174 1.69 -9.71 -13.87
CA ASN A 174 2.95 -9.40 -14.54
C ASN A 174 2.95 -7.95 -15.07
N SER A 175 1.90 -7.54 -15.78
CA SER A 175 1.76 -6.17 -16.28
C SER A 175 1.74 -5.13 -15.17
N ALA A 176 1.01 -5.35 -14.08
CA ALA A 176 1.02 -4.45 -12.92
C ALA A 176 2.43 -4.35 -12.29
N ALA A 177 3.08 -5.49 -12.08
CA ALA A 177 4.43 -5.52 -11.50
C ALA A 177 5.46 -4.79 -12.38
N TYR A 178 5.41 -4.96 -13.71
CA TYR A 178 6.27 -4.23 -14.64
C TYR A 178 5.95 -2.74 -14.69
N GLY A 179 4.68 -2.33 -14.56
CA GLY A 179 4.32 -0.93 -14.42
C GLY A 179 5.05 -0.25 -13.24
N ILE A 180 5.23 -0.94 -12.12
CA ILE A 180 6.05 -0.48 -10.99
C ILE A 180 7.54 -0.48 -11.35
N LYS A 181 8.04 -1.59 -11.90
CA LYS A 181 9.48 -1.76 -12.21
C LYS A 181 9.98 -0.72 -13.20
N ASP A 182 9.19 -0.41 -14.22
CA ASP A 182 9.56 0.50 -15.31
C ASP A 182 9.22 1.97 -15.00
N SER A 183 8.55 2.25 -13.88
CA SER A 183 8.32 3.61 -13.41
C SER A 183 9.62 4.32 -13.00
N SER A 184 9.55 5.63 -12.76
CA SER A 184 10.66 6.44 -12.23
C SER A 184 10.87 6.26 -10.72
N ILE A 185 10.03 5.47 -10.04
CA ILE A 185 10.05 5.37 -8.58
C ILE A 185 11.38 4.84 -8.06
N SER A 186 11.95 5.53 -7.08
CA SER A 186 13.23 5.22 -6.45
C SER A 186 13.22 5.65 -4.97
N PRO A 187 13.54 4.75 -4.02
CA PRO A 187 13.85 3.34 -4.24
C PRO A 187 12.63 2.56 -4.77
N LYS A 188 12.88 1.41 -5.41
CA LYS A 188 11.78 0.53 -5.85
C LYS A 188 11.04 -0.03 -4.63
N PRO A 189 9.70 0.03 -4.60
CA PRO A 189 8.92 -0.59 -3.53
C PRO A 189 9.03 -2.11 -3.60
N LYS A 190 8.75 -2.77 -2.48
CA LYS A 190 8.41 -4.19 -2.49
C LYS A 190 7.06 -4.37 -3.18
N ILE A 191 7.00 -5.25 -4.16
CA ILE A 191 5.75 -5.60 -4.85
C ILE A 191 5.11 -6.75 -4.07
N MET A 192 3.85 -6.58 -3.67
CA MET A 192 3.10 -7.55 -2.86
C MET A 192 1.91 -8.11 -3.64
N ILE A 193 1.70 -9.43 -3.54
CA ILE A 193 0.42 -10.07 -3.87
C ILE A 193 -0.33 -10.26 -2.55
N HIS A 194 -1.56 -9.75 -2.48
CA HIS A 194 -2.38 -9.76 -1.27
C HIS A 194 -3.59 -10.69 -1.47
N LEU A 195 -3.67 -11.75 -0.68
CA LEU A 195 -4.81 -12.66 -0.61
C LEU A 195 -5.57 -12.43 0.70
N ASP A 196 -6.86 -12.78 0.75
CA ASP A 196 -7.61 -12.75 2.02
C ASP A 196 -7.12 -13.85 2.98
N LYS A 197 -7.46 -13.69 4.28
CA LYS A 197 -7.11 -14.64 5.36
C LYS A 197 -5.60 -14.85 5.58
N GLY A 198 -4.79 -13.85 5.21
CA GLY A 198 -3.36 -13.76 5.51
C GLY A 198 -3.06 -13.04 6.82
#